data_AF-A0A853IUI8-F1
#
_entry.id   AF-A0A853IUI8-F1
#
_cell.length_a   1.000
_cell.length_b   1.000
_cell.length_c   1.000
_cell.angle_alpha   90.00
_cell.angle_beta   90.00
_cell.angle_gamma   90.00
#
_symmetry.space_group_name_H-M   'P 1'
#
loop_
_entity.id
_entity.type
_entity.pdbx_description
1 polymer ?
#
loop_
_entity_poly.entity_id
_entity_poly.type
_entity_poly.pdbx_seq_one_letter_code
_entity_poly.pdbx_strand_id
1 'polypeptide(L)'
;MASSSSKSSSKRAPAQPHPAGPEQAQNIWLAGMGALAKAQTEGSKAFDSLVKQGLALQNQTQALAKAQFAEAAQRIEAMATTSPLGPERWNALEGIFEKRVASALARLGLPDAEALERLEARVAALEQALARQPKGAEAEPAAAAAKKPATRTKRTP
;
A
#
# COMPACT_ATOMS: atom_id res chain seq x y z
N MET A 1 -43.95 -53.29 63.99
CA MET A 1 -42.52 -53.42 64.29
C MET A 1 -41.80 -52.24 63.67
N ALA A 2 -41.16 -51.41 64.50
CA ALA A 2 -40.36 -50.27 64.11
C ALA A 2 -38.88 -50.67 63.99
N SER A 3 -38.15 -50.06 63.05
CA SER A 3 -36.79 -49.54 63.29
C SER A 3 -36.32 -48.72 62.08
N SER A 4 -36.19 -47.42 62.32
CA SER A 4 -35.45 -46.45 61.54
C SER A 4 -33.95 -46.60 61.79
N SER A 5 -33.09 -46.32 60.80
CA SER A 5 -31.83 -45.64 61.07
C SER A 5 -31.29 -44.91 59.84
N SER A 6 -31.09 -43.61 60.04
CA SER A 6 -30.56 -42.58 59.17
C SER A 6 -29.02 -42.62 59.06
N LYS A 7 -28.43 -42.20 57.92
CA LYS A 7 -27.31 -41.22 57.97
C LYS A 7 -26.90 -40.62 56.60
N SER A 8 -26.96 -39.29 56.56
CA SER A 8 -25.97 -38.34 56.02
C SER A 8 -25.67 -38.26 54.51
N SER A 9 -26.42 -37.40 53.83
CA SER A 9 -25.97 -36.62 52.67
C SER A 9 -24.99 -35.51 53.11
N SER A 10 -23.69 -35.70 52.86
CA SER A 10 -22.68 -34.68 53.14
C SER A 10 -22.66 -33.63 52.03
N LYS A 11 -23.16 -32.44 52.34
CA LYS A 11 -23.11 -31.23 51.50
C LYS A 11 -21.65 -30.83 51.26
N ARG A 12 -21.21 -30.82 50.00
CA ARG A 12 -19.92 -30.25 49.58
C ARG A 12 -20.06 -28.72 49.60
N ALA A 13 -19.38 -28.06 50.53
CA ALA A 13 -19.27 -26.60 50.55
C ALA A 13 -18.39 -26.11 49.38
N PRO A 14 -18.66 -24.92 48.81
CA PRO A 14 -17.78 -24.34 47.79
C PRO A 14 -16.46 -23.91 48.43
N ALA A 15 -15.34 -24.19 47.76
CA ALA A 15 -14.01 -23.74 48.16
C ALA A 15 -13.99 -22.20 48.17
N GLN A 16 -13.69 -21.62 49.33
CA GLN A 16 -13.47 -20.18 49.49
C GLN A 16 -12.20 -19.78 48.72
N PRO A 17 -12.23 -18.72 47.90
CA PRO A 17 -11.00 -18.14 47.36
C PRO A 17 -10.23 -17.46 48.50
N HIS A 18 -9.06 -17.98 48.84
CA HIS A 18 -8.13 -17.28 49.74
C HIS A 18 -7.71 -15.97 49.07
N PRO A 19 -7.71 -14.82 49.77
CA PRO A 19 -7.15 -13.60 49.22
C PRO A 19 -5.65 -13.84 48.95
N ALA A 20 -5.25 -13.71 47.68
CA ALA A 20 -3.84 -13.72 47.31
C ALA A 20 -3.14 -12.59 48.07
N GLY A 21 -2.34 -12.94 49.07
CA GLY A 21 -1.55 -11.98 49.82
C GLY A 21 -0.44 -11.37 48.96
N PRO A 22 0.21 -10.32 49.46
CA PRO A 22 1.29 -9.62 48.74
C PRO A 22 2.42 -10.57 48.30
N GLU A 23 2.71 -11.61 49.07
CA GLU A 23 3.67 -12.67 48.74
C GLU A 23 3.28 -13.48 47.50
N GLN A 24 1.99 -13.79 47.32
CA GLN A 24 1.51 -14.51 46.13
C GLN A 24 1.54 -13.61 44.90
N ALA A 25 1.21 -12.33 45.05
CA ALA A 25 1.34 -11.35 43.97
C ALA A 25 2.80 -11.16 43.54
N GLN A 26 3.73 -11.11 44.51
CA GLN A 26 5.18 -11.04 44.25
C GLN A 26 5.68 -12.30 43.53
N ASN A 27 5.27 -13.48 43.96
CA ASN A 27 5.65 -14.75 43.33
C ASN A 27 5.05 -14.93 41.93
N ILE A 28 3.81 -14.48 41.69
CA ILE A 28 3.19 -14.48 40.35
C ILE A 28 3.92 -13.50 39.42
N TRP A 29 4.32 -12.33 39.92
CA TRP A 29 5.08 -11.36 39.13
C TRP A 29 6.48 -11.87 38.79
N LEU A 30 7.20 -12.44 39.76
CA LEU A 30 8.51 -13.05 39.54
C LEU A 30 8.44 -14.25 38.59
N ALA A 31 7.40 -15.08 38.71
CA ALA A 31 7.15 -16.18 37.77
C ALA A 31 6.81 -15.65 36.36
N GLY A 32 6.05 -14.55 36.26
CA GLY A 32 5.77 -13.87 35.01
C GLY A 32 7.04 -13.31 34.35
N MET A 33 7.92 -12.69 35.13
CA MET A 33 9.21 -12.21 34.64
C MET A 33 10.17 -13.35 34.26
N GLY A 34 10.17 -14.45 35.00
CA GLY A 34 10.95 -15.65 34.68
C GLY A 34 10.47 -16.36 33.40
N ALA A 35 9.15 -16.45 33.21
CA ALA A 35 8.55 -17.00 31.99
C ALA A 35 8.81 -16.10 30.77
N LEU A 36 8.75 -14.77 30.93
CA LEU A 36 9.10 -13.82 29.87
C LEU A 36 10.58 -13.92 29.49
N ALA A 37 11.49 -14.05 30.46
CA ALA A 37 12.92 -14.27 30.18
C ALA A 37 13.19 -15.62 29.48
N LYS A 38 12.43 -16.66 29.84
CA LYS A 38 12.49 -17.96 29.14
C LYS A 38 11.96 -17.87 27.70
N ALA A 39 10.88 -17.12 27.46
CA ALA A 39 10.37 -16.82 26.12
C ALA A 39 11.32 -15.92 25.31
N GLN A 40 12.06 -15.01 25.94
CA GLN A 40 13.10 -14.20 25.27
C GLN A 40 14.26 -15.06 24.78
N THR A 41 14.73 -16.00 25.60
CA THR A 41 15.85 -16.89 25.25
C THR A 41 15.46 -17.97 24.23
N GLU A 42 14.27 -18.56 24.36
CA GLU A 42 13.74 -19.53 23.40
C GLU A 42 13.27 -18.84 22.11
N GLY A 43 12.69 -17.65 22.22
CA GLY A 43 12.30 -16.79 21.10
C GLY A 43 13.49 -16.29 20.29
N SER A 44 14.62 -15.97 20.91
CA SER A 44 15.86 -15.59 20.20
C SER A 44 16.41 -16.75 19.37
N LYS A 45 16.37 -17.99 19.90
CA LYS A 45 16.80 -19.18 19.14
C LYS A 45 15.87 -19.51 17.98
N ALA A 46 14.55 -19.37 18.20
CA ALA A 46 13.56 -19.53 17.14
C ALA A 46 13.73 -18.44 16.06
N PHE A 47 14.00 -17.20 16.47
CA PHE A 47 14.31 -16.09 15.58
C PHE A 47 15.58 -16.36 14.76
N ASP A 48 16.69 -16.75 15.41
CA ASP A 48 17.94 -17.10 14.70
C ASP A 48 17.75 -18.24 13.70
N SER A 49 16.92 -19.23 14.04
CA SER A 49 16.53 -20.32 13.14
C SER A 49 15.73 -19.81 11.95
N LEU A 50 14.72 -18.96 12.20
CA LEU A 50 13.91 -18.35 11.14
C LEU A 50 14.74 -17.41 10.24
N VAL A 51 15.70 -16.68 10.79
CA VAL A 51 16.62 -15.84 10.02
C VAL A 51 17.53 -16.70 9.14
N LYS A 52 18.10 -17.79 9.66
CA LYS A 52 18.88 -18.74 8.86
C LYS A 52 18.03 -19.39 7.76
N GLN A 53 16.79 -19.75 8.07
CA GLN A 53 15.85 -20.28 7.08
C GLN A 53 15.46 -19.23 6.04
N GLY A 54 15.28 -17.96 6.42
CA GLY A 54 14.99 -16.85 5.52
C GLY A 54 16.15 -16.56 4.57
N LEU A 55 17.39 -16.54 5.08
CA LEU A 55 18.59 -16.39 4.26
C LEU A 55 18.79 -17.60 3.32
N ALA A 56 18.56 -18.82 3.80
CA ALA A 56 18.61 -20.02 2.97
C ALA A 56 17.55 -19.98 1.86
N LEU A 57 16.32 -19.57 2.19
CA LEU A 57 15.23 -19.44 1.23
C LEU A 57 15.53 -18.36 0.19
N GLN A 58 16.02 -17.18 0.60
CA GLN A 58 16.41 -16.11 -0.31
C GLN A 58 17.52 -16.58 -1.27
N ASN A 59 18.54 -17.27 -0.76
CA ASN A 59 19.63 -17.80 -1.58
C ASN A 59 19.13 -18.87 -2.55
N GLN A 60 18.25 -19.77 -2.10
CA GLN A 60 17.62 -20.78 -2.97
C GLN A 60 16.76 -20.14 -4.04
N THR A 61 15.91 -19.16 -3.70
CA THR A 61 15.07 -18.44 -4.67
C THR A 61 15.93 -17.66 -5.66
N GLN A 62 17.00 -17.00 -5.22
CA GLN A 62 17.93 -16.33 -6.15
C GLN A 62 18.64 -17.30 -7.07
N ALA A 63 19.09 -18.46 -6.56
CA ALA A 63 19.75 -19.49 -7.38
C ALA A 63 18.78 -20.09 -8.40
N LEU A 64 17.55 -20.42 -7.99
CA LEU A 64 16.51 -20.91 -8.87
C LEU A 64 16.08 -19.86 -9.90
N ALA A 65 15.92 -18.60 -9.49
CA ALA A 65 15.64 -17.52 -10.42
C ALA A 65 16.77 -17.37 -11.44
N LYS A 66 18.04 -17.34 -11.01
CA LYS A 66 19.19 -17.28 -11.93
C LYS A 66 19.21 -18.47 -12.90
N ALA A 67 18.93 -19.68 -12.43
CA ALA A 67 18.86 -20.87 -13.28
C ALA A 67 17.71 -20.77 -14.29
N GLN A 68 16.52 -20.36 -13.85
CA GLN A 68 15.35 -20.18 -14.71
C GLN A 68 15.54 -19.05 -15.73
N PHE A 69 16.18 -17.94 -15.35
CA PHE A 69 16.54 -16.86 -16.28
C PHE A 69 17.58 -17.31 -17.29
N ALA A 70 18.61 -18.05 -16.86
CA ALA A 70 19.62 -18.59 -17.78
C ALA A 70 19.00 -19.60 -18.76
N GLU A 71 18.12 -20.48 -18.30
CA GLU A 71 17.41 -21.43 -19.15
C GLU A 71 16.43 -20.74 -20.10
N ALA A 72 15.69 -19.73 -19.62
CA ALA A 72 14.81 -18.92 -20.46
C ALA A 72 15.60 -18.13 -21.50
N ALA A 73 16.75 -17.54 -21.13
CA ALA A 73 17.64 -16.84 -22.05
C ALA A 73 18.17 -17.80 -23.12
N GLN A 74 18.62 -19.00 -22.74
CA GLN A 74 19.04 -20.03 -23.69
C GLN A 74 17.91 -20.50 -24.61
N ARG A 75 16.68 -20.62 -24.10
CA ARG A 75 15.50 -20.97 -24.93
C ARG A 75 15.13 -19.84 -25.89
N ILE A 76 15.23 -18.58 -25.46
CA ILE A 76 15.00 -17.41 -26.32
C ILE A 76 16.09 -17.31 -27.38
N GLU A 77 17.35 -17.55 -27.04
CA GLU A 77 18.47 -17.53 -27.97
C GLU A 77 18.42 -18.71 -28.95
N ALA A 78 18.07 -19.90 -28.48
CA ALA A 78 17.79 -21.05 -29.33
C ALA A 78 16.59 -20.78 -30.26
N MET A 79 15.51 -20.18 -29.77
CA MET A 79 14.40 -19.73 -30.61
C MET A 79 14.84 -18.64 -31.58
N ALA A 80 15.64 -17.65 -31.19
CA ALA A 80 16.12 -16.61 -32.11
C ALA A 80 16.99 -17.21 -33.23
N THR A 81 17.75 -18.25 -32.91
CA THR A 81 18.64 -18.93 -33.88
C THR A 81 17.88 -19.93 -34.78
N THR A 82 16.83 -20.59 -34.26
CA THR A 82 16.04 -21.61 -35.00
C THR A 82 14.76 -21.07 -35.61
N SER A 83 14.34 -19.87 -35.22
CA SER A 83 13.12 -19.26 -35.71
C SER A 83 13.39 -18.59 -37.06
N PRO A 84 12.73 -19.03 -38.14
CA PRO A 84 12.68 -18.30 -39.38
C PRO A 84 11.66 -17.14 -39.27
N LEU A 85 11.55 -16.50 -38.10
CA LEU A 85 10.81 -15.25 -37.97
C LEU A 85 11.67 -14.17 -38.66
N GLY A 86 11.57 -14.13 -39.99
CA GLY A 86 12.12 -13.06 -40.80
C GLY A 86 11.56 -11.70 -40.38
N PRO A 87 12.15 -10.60 -40.87
CA PRO A 87 11.83 -9.23 -40.44
C PRO A 87 10.33 -8.91 -40.46
N GLU A 88 9.54 -9.52 -41.35
CA GLU A 88 8.09 -9.31 -41.38
C GLU A 88 7.33 -9.83 -40.15
N ARG A 89 7.71 -11.00 -39.62
CA ARG A 89 7.08 -11.54 -38.40
C ARG A 89 7.58 -10.82 -37.16
N TRP A 90 8.81 -10.31 -37.19
CA TRP A 90 9.32 -9.41 -36.17
C TRP A 90 8.55 -8.09 -36.14
N ASN A 91 8.30 -7.46 -37.29
CA ASN A 91 7.48 -6.25 -37.41
C ASN A 91 6.04 -6.46 -36.88
N ALA A 92 5.46 -7.64 -37.11
CA ALA A 92 4.14 -7.97 -36.56
C ALA A 92 4.15 -8.10 -35.02
N LEU A 93 5.23 -8.62 -34.44
CA LEU A 93 5.42 -8.65 -32.98
C LEU A 93 5.69 -7.24 -32.43
N GLU A 94 6.44 -6.41 -33.13
CA GLU A 94 6.69 -5.01 -32.76
C GLU A 94 5.37 -4.24 -32.66
N GLY A 95 4.48 -4.41 -33.65
CA GLY A 95 3.14 -3.82 -33.58
C GLY A 95 2.25 -4.34 -32.44
N ILE A 96 2.41 -5.60 -32.00
CA ILE A 96 1.66 -6.13 -30.82
C ILE A 96 2.29 -5.63 -29.52
N PHE A 97 3.61 -5.55 -29.46
CA PHE A 97 4.35 -5.02 -28.32
C PHE A 97 4.01 -3.55 -28.11
N GLU A 98 4.06 -2.72 -29.16
CA GLU A 98 3.64 -1.32 -29.11
C GLU A 98 2.21 -1.18 -28.61
N LYS A 99 1.26 -1.97 -29.11
CA LYS A 99 -0.13 -1.96 -28.62
C LYS A 99 -0.23 -2.32 -27.14
N ARG A 100 0.57 -3.28 -26.66
CA ARG A 100 0.58 -3.68 -25.25
C ARG A 100 1.23 -2.62 -24.36
N VAL A 101 2.33 -2.01 -24.81
CA VAL A 101 2.98 -0.89 -24.12
C VAL A 101 2.06 0.32 -24.08
N ALA A 102 1.46 0.71 -25.20
CA ALA A 102 0.48 1.79 -25.27
C ALA A 102 -0.72 1.52 -24.35
N SER A 103 -1.23 0.29 -24.31
CA SER A 103 -2.32 -0.08 -23.40
C SER A 103 -1.90 -0.04 -21.92
N ALA A 104 -0.66 -0.41 -21.59
CA ALA A 104 -0.12 -0.31 -20.24
C ALA A 104 0.07 1.15 -19.82
N LEU A 105 0.61 1.99 -20.71
CA LEU A 105 0.79 3.42 -20.49
C LEU A 105 -0.55 4.15 -20.34
N ALA A 106 -1.53 3.82 -21.18
CA ALA A 106 -2.90 4.36 -21.07
C ALA A 106 -3.56 3.96 -19.75
N ARG A 107 -3.34 2.73 -19.28
CA ARG A 107 -3.80 2.28 -17.94
C ARG A 107 -3.08 3.02 -16.80
N LEU A 108 -1.84 3.44 -17.03
CA LEU A 108 -1.07 4.27 -16.10
C LEU A 108 -1.45 5.77 -16.18
N GLY A 109 -2.34 6.14 -17.11
CA GLY A 109 -2.80 7.52 -17.30
C GLY A 109 -1.87 8.40 -18.13
N LEU A 110 -0.86 7.83 -18.80
CA LEU A 110 0.01 8.60 -19.68
C LEU A 110 -0.69 8.83 -21.04
N PRO A 111 -0.72 10.09 -21.53
CA PRO A 111 -1.26 10.41 -22.85
C PRO A 111 -0.40 9.81 -23.96
N ASP A 112 -1.03 9.48 -25.09
CA ASP A 112 -0.34 9.04 -26.29
C ASP A 112 0.37 10.21 -27.01
N ALA A 113 1.19 9.87 -28.00
CA ALA A 113 1.97 10.86 -28.75
C ALA A 113 1.08 11.87 -29.49
N GLU A 114 -0.06 11.44 -30.05
CA GLU A 114 -1.00 12.34 -30.72
C GLU A 114 -1.68 13.32 -29.76
N ALA A 115 -1.98 12.89 -28.53
CA ALA A 115 -2.53 13.75 -27.50
C ALA A 115 -1.51 14.81 -27.07
N LEU A 116 -0.22 14.45 -27.02
CA LEU A 116 0.88 15.39 -26.82
C LEU A 116 0.97 16.41 -27.96
N GLU A 117 0.97 15.99 -29.22
CA GLU A 117 0.99 16.92 -30.37
C GLU A 117 -0.23 17.85 -30.38
N ARG A 118 -1.43 17.33 -30.08
CA ARG A 118 -2.65 18.15 -29.97
C ARG A 118 -2.55 19.16 -28.83
N LEU A 119 -1.91 18.78 -27.72
CA LEU A 119 -1.66 19.68 -26.60
C LEU A 119 -0.66 20.77 -27.00
N GLU A 120 0.45 20.41 -27.64
CA GLU A 120 1.45 21.35 -28.15
C GLU A 120 0.82 22.36 -29.12
N ALA A 121 -0.01 21.89 -30.07
CA ALA A 121 -0.71 22.77 -31.00
C ALA A 121 -1.66 23.75 -30.30
N ARG A 122 -2.37 23.30 -29.25
CA ARG A 122 -3.23 24.17 -28.43
C ARG A 122 -2.42 25.18 -27.64
N VAL A 123 -1.30 24.77 -27.05
CA VAL A 123 -0.39 25.68 -26.33
C VAL A 123 0.16 26.74 -27.28
N ALA A 124 0.65 26.35 -28.46
CA ALA A 124 1.13 27.30 -29.46
C ALA A 124 0.04 28.29 -29.90
N ALA A 125 -1.19 27.82 -30.11
CA ALA A 125 -2.31 28.70 -30.45
C ALA A 125 -2.67 29.68 -29.30
N LEU A 126 -2.62 29.22 -28.05
CA LEU A 126 -2.85 30.05 -26.86
C LEU A 126 -1.73 31.06 -26.65
N GLU A 127 -0.48 30.67 -26.83
CA GLU A 127 0.68 31.56 -26.79
C GLU A 127 0.57 32.65 -27.85
N GLN A 128 0.16 32.31 -29.07
CA GLN A 128 -0.10 33.30 -30.12
C GLN A 128 -1.26 34.22 -29.77
N ALA A 129 -2.34 33.70 -29.17
CA ALA A 129 -3.47 34.51 -28.74
C ALA A 129 -3.10 35.47 -27.60
N LEU A 130 -2.26 35.02 -26.66
CA LEU A 130 -1.69 35.84 -25.57
C LEU A 130 -0.70 36.88 -26.09
N ALA A 131 0.16 36.53 -27.05
CA ALA A 131 1.07 37.46 -27.70
C ALA A 131 0.31 38.53 -28.53
N ARG A 132 -0.88 38.20 -29.03
CA ARG A 132 -1.79 39.13 -29.72
C ARG A 132 -2.70 39.90 -28.78
N GLN A 133 -2.77 39.54 -27.49
CA GLN A 133 -3.44 40.39 -26.49
C GLN A 133 -2.52 41.58 -26.18
N PRO A 134 -2.99 42.83 -26.32
CA PRO A 134 -2.21 43.98 -25.94
C PRO A 134 -2.01 43.96 -24.43
N LYS A 135 -0.75 43.81 -24.00
CA LYS A 135 -0.31 44.07 -22.64
C LYS A 135 -0.50 45.57 -22.36
N GLY A 136 -1.68 45.96 -21.91
CA GLY A 136 -2.00 47.37 -21.72
C GLY A 136 -3.49 47.65 -21.51
N ALA A 137 -4.04 47.16 -20.41
CA ALA A 137 -5.19 47.79 -19.75
C ALA A 137 -4.88 47.91 -18.25
N GLU A 138 -3.75 48.54 -17.95
CA GLU A 138 -3.50 49.16 -16.66
C GLU A 138 -3.43 50.67 -16.91
N ALA A 139 -4.56 51.34 -16.73
CA ALA A 139 -4.69 52.80 -16.69
C ALA A 139 -5.94 53.19 -15.87
N GLU A 140 -5.66 53.48 -14.60
CA GLU A 140 -6.28 54.41 -13.63
C GLU A 140 -7.78 54.38 -13.23
N PRO A 141 -8.06 54.69 -11.93
CA PRO A 141 -9.39 54.74 -11.37
C PRO A 141 -10.05 56.09 -11.65
N ALA A 142 -11.15 56.10 -12.40
CA ALA A 142 -12.00 57.28 -12.53
C ALA A 142 -12.83 57.49 -11.26
N ALA A 143 -12.23 58.15 -10.27
CA ALA A 143 -12.97 58.84 -9.24
C ALA A 143 -13.70 60.04 -9.87
N ALA A 144 -15.02 59.93 -10.10
CA ALA A 144 -15.98 61.04 -10.04
C ALA A 144 -17.39 60.60 -10.49
N ALA A 145 -18.23 60.17 -9.54
CA ALA A 145 -19.67 60.34 -9.64
C ALA A 145 -20.31 60.28 -8.24
N ALA A 146 -20.01 61.28 -7.43
CA ALA A 146 -20.78 61.57 -6.23
C ALA A 146 -22.20 62.00 -6.64
N LYS A 147 -23.21 61.14 -6.42
CA LYS A 147 -24.60 61.55 -6.14
C LYS A 147 -25.26 60.56 -5.16
N LYS A 148 -25.29 60.93 -3.87
CA LYS A 148 -26.32 60.50 -2.90
C LYS A 148 -27.65 61.17 -3.30
N PRO A 149 -28.83 60.54 -3.07
CA PRO A 149 -29.44 60.47 -1.73
C PRO A 149 -29.99 59.06 -1.40
N ALA A 150 -29.70 58.50 -0.22
CA ALA A 150 -30.55 58.53 0.98
C ALA A 150 -31.91 57.84 0.83
N THR A 151 -32.01 56.58 1.28
CA THR A 151 -33.18 56.03 1.97
C THR A 151 -32.73 55.10 3.09
N ARG A 152 -32.73 55.66 4.30
CA ARG A 152 -32.78 54.94 5.57
C ARG A 152 -34.15 54.29 5.70
N THR A 153 -34.27 53.01 6.06
CA THR A 153 -35.30 52.46 6.97
C THR A 153 -35.02 50.98 7.34
N LYS A 154 -34.63 50.77 8.61
CA LYS A 154 -34.93 49.68 9.59
C LYS A 154 -34.60 48.22 9.17
N ARG A 155 -33.63 47.53 9.79
CA ARG A 155 -33.55 46.96 11.16
C ARG A 155 -34.74 46.07 11.54
N THR A 156 -34.39 44.77 11.63
CA THR A 156 -35.03 43.52 12.09
C THR A 156 -35.89 43.64 13.36
N PRO A 157 -36.67 42.62 13.78
CA PRO A 157 -36.29 41.19 13.96
C PRO A 157 -36.71 40.23 12.84
#